data_AF-A0A536E8V9-F1
#
_entry.id   AF-A0A536E8V9-F1
#
_cell.length_a   1.000
_cell.length_b   1.000
_cell.length_c   1.000
_cell.angle_alpha   90.00
_cell.angle_beta   90.00
_cell.angle_gamma   90.00
#
_symmetry.space_group_name_H-M   'P 1'
#
loop_
_entity.id
_entity.type
_entity.pdbx_description
1 polymer ?
#
loop_
_entity_poly.entity_id
_entity_poly.type
_entity_poly.pdbx_seq_one_letter_code
_entity_poly.pdbx_strand_id
1 'polypeptide(L)'
;MDTQGFGGIALGTGQVQPLIAAEGDRLHGVAHVDSESDAWYYFKTLWFVLPSYAGPVLVRGARIDGPGRVAFGEGPVVGHLIIPPGPTINEYPDGYRTAPGGTYVQSPGCYAWQIDGVDFSYQIVFKAVRE
;
A
#
# COMPACT_ATOMS: atom_id res chain seq x y z
N MET A 1 -6.76 -5.70 -11.33
CA MET A 1 -6.11 -6.79 -12.12
C MET A 1 -6.02 -8.00 -11.21
N ASP A 2 -6.35 -9.21 -11.69
CA ASP A 2 -6.17 -10.45 -10.91
C ASP A 2 -4.67 -10.76 -10.85
N THR A 3 -4.07 -10.63 -9.68
CA THR A 3 -2.63 -10.81 -9.46
C THR A 3 -2.34 -12.26 -9.13
N GLN A 4 -2.52 -13.16 -10.10
CA GLN A 4 -2.49 -14.62 -9.91
C GLN A 4 -1.23 -15.20 -9.24
N GLY A 5 -0.18 -14.41 -9.03
CA GLY A 5 0.99 -14.80 -8.24
C GLY A 5 0.97 -14.44 -6.74
N PHE A 6 0.24 -13.39 -6.35
CA PHE A 6 0.31 -12.82 -5.00
C PHE A 6 -0.93 -13.11 -4.14
N GLY A 7 -2.07 -13.42 -4.79
CA GLY A 7 -3.37 -13.58 -4.14
C GLY A 7 -3.92 -12.24 -3.63
N GLY A 8 -4.96 -11.69 -4.27
CA GLY A 8 -5.59 -10.44 -3.86
C GLY A 8 -6.01 -9.55 -5.04
N ILE A 9 -6.41 -8.31 -4.74
CA ILE A 9 -6.82 -7.32 -5.74
C ILE A 9 -5.84 -6.14 -5.68
N ALA A 10 -5.13 -5.91 -6.80
CA ALA A 10 -4.33 -4.71 -6.99
C ALA A 10 -5.25 -3.49 -7.18
N LEU A 11 -4.94 -2.40 -6.49
CA LEU A 11 -5.62 -1.13 -6.62
C LEU A 11 -4.76 -0.13 -7.41
N GLY A 12 -5.32 0.47 -8.45
CA GLY A 12 -4.61 1.40 -9.33
C GLY A 12 -4.06 0.76 -10.61
N THR A 13 -3.37 1.56 -11.42
CA THR A 13 -2.91 1.19 -12.78
C THR A 13 -1.48 1.63 -13.09
N GLY A 14 -0.77 2.23 -12.13
CA GLY A 14 0.58 2.75 -12.32
C GLY A 14 1.68 1.68 -12.25
N GLN A 15 2.94 2.12 -12.34
CA GLN A 15 4.12 1.23 -12.30
C GLN A 15 4.34 0.56 -10.94
N VAL A 16 3.73 1.09 -9.90
CA VAL A 16 3.78 0.58 -8.52
C VAL A 16 2.36 0.52 -7.97
N GLN A 17 1.97 -0.65 -7.45
CA GLN A 17 0.60 -0.86 -6.99
C GLN A 17 0.59 -1.57 -5.65
N PRO A 18 -0.32 -1.20 -4.74
CA PRO A 18 -0.65 -2.02 -3.60
C PRO A 18 -1.62 -3.13 -4.00
N LEU A 19 -1.40 -4.30 -3.43
CA LEU A 19 -2.41 -5.32 -3.27
C LEU A 19 -2.97 -5.20 -1.84
N ILE A 20 -4.30 -5.06 -1.77
CA ILE A 20 -5.03 -4.93 -0.51
C ILE A 20 -5.48 -6.34 -0.07
N ALA A 21 -4.87 -6.84 1.00
CA ALA A 21 -5.24 -8.10 1.64
C ALA A 21 -6.10 -7.83 2.88
N ALA A 22 -7.32 -7.36 2.61
CA ALA A 22 -8.35 -7.03 3.60
C ALA A 22 -9.74 -7.40 3.05
N GLU A 23 -10.75 -7.46 3.92
CA GLU A 23 -12.13 -7.50 3.48
C GLU A 23 -12.62 -6.14 2.95
N GLY A 24 -13.79 -6.13 2.33
CA GLY A 24 -14.42 -4.93 1.74
C GLY A 24 -14.38 -4.90 0.22
N ASP A 25 -14.88 -3.78 -0.33
CA ASP A 25 -14.91 -3.51 -1.77
C ASP A 25 -13.54 -3.01 -2.26
N ARG A 26 -12.60 -3.96 -2.34
CA ARG A 26 -11.21 -3.72 -2.75
C ARG A 26 -11.07 -3.16 -4.17
N LEU A 27 -12.03 -3.45 -5.06
CA LEU A 27 -12.03 -2.93 -6.44
C LEU A 27 -12.24 -1.41 -6.45
N HIS A 28 -13.01 -0.90 -5.50
CA HIS A 28 -13.25 0.53 -5.31
C HIS A 28 -12.43 1.12 -4.15
N GLY A 29 -11.41 0.39 -3.69
CA GLY A 29 -10.48 0.86 -2.66
C GLY A 29 -11.08 0.95 -1.26
N VAL A 30 -12.12 0.18 -0.95
CA VAL A 30 -12.66 0.08 0.42
C VAL A 30 -11.98 -1.08 1.13
N ALA A 31 -11.32 -0.80 2.25
CA ALA A 31 -10.63 -1.78 3.08
C ALA A 31 -11.21 -1.78 4.50
N HIS A 32 -11.64 -2.95 4.96
CA HIS A 32 -11.93 -3.18 6.37
C HIS A 32 -10.62 -3.19 7.15
N VAL A 33 -10.59 -2.50 8.29
CA VAL A 33 -9.38 -2.38 9.10
C VAL A 33 -9.56 -3.04 10.46
N ASP A 34 -8.57 -3.84 10.83
CA ASP A 34 -8.48 -4.51 12.13
C ASP A 34 -7.81 -3.61 13.16
N SER A 35 -8.11 -3.83 14.43
CA SER A 35 -7.42 -3.13 15.53
C SER A 35 -6.02 -3.74 15.74
N GLU A 36 -4.97 -2.94 15.58
CA GLU A 36 -3.60 -3.31 15.97
C GLU A 36 -3.32 -2.92 17.43
N SER A 37 -3.81 -1.75 17.84
CA SER A 37 -3.67 -1.18 19.18
C SER A 37 -4.73 -0.10 19.42
N ASP A 38 -4.78 0.48 20.62
CA ASP A 38 -5.69 1.61 20.93
C ASP A 38 -5.52 2.82 19.99
N ALA A 39 -4.34 2.97 19.37
CA ALA A 39 -4.00 4.11 18.52
C ALA A 39 -3.99 3.80 17.02
N TRP A 40 -4.05 2.53 16.61
CA TRP A 40 -3.82 2.11 15.24
C TRP A 40 -4.76 0.99 14.79
N TYR A 41 -5.28 1.17 13.59
CA TYR A 41 -5.97 0.17 12.81
C TYR A 41 -5.13 -0.19 11.60
N TYR A 42 -5.27 -1.39 11.05
CA TYR A 42 -4.44 -1.82 9.94
C TYR A 42 -5.14 -2.79 9.00
N PHE A 43 -4.53 -2.96 7.84
CA PHE A 43 -4.74 -4.09 6.96
C PHE A 43 -3.43 -4.45 6.27
N LYS A 44 -3.27 -5.70 5.86
CA LYS A 44 -2.05 -6.14 5.17
C LYS A 44 -2.02 -5.55 3.76
N THR A 45 -0.87 -5.00 3.38
CA THR A 45 -0.62 -4.44 2.05
C THR A 45 0.64 -5.08 1.48
N LEU A 46 0.56 -5.61 0.27
CA LEU A 46 1.74 -5.99 -0.50
C LEU A 46 1.96 -4.95 -1.59
N TRP A 47 3.03 -4.17 -1.49
CA TRP A 47 3.44 -3.30 -2.58
C TRP A 47 4.23 -4.08 -3.60
N PHE A 48 3.91 -3.92 -4.88
CA PHE A 48 4.70 -4.48 -5.97
C PHE A 48 5.03 -3.44 -7.03
N VAL A 49 6.20 -3.60 -7.63
CA VAL A 49 6.72 -2.76 -8.70
C VAL A 49 6.80 -3.58 -9.97
N LEU A 50 6.25 -3.04 -11.06
CA LEU A 50 6.31 -3.67 -12.37
C LEU A 50 7.77 -3.85 -12.83
N PRO A 51 8.11 -4.93 -13.55
CA PRO A 51 9.46 -5.17 -14.07
C PRO A 51 10.00 -4.05 -14.97
N SER A 52 9.11 -3.25 -15.56
CA SER A 52 9.48 -2.09 -16.39
C SER A 52 10.12 -0.94 -15.59
N TYR A 53 10.01 -0.94 -14.26
CA TYR A 53 10.56 0.12 -13.40
C TYR A 53 11.63 -0.42 -12.43
N ALA A 54 12.88 0.00 -12.64
CA ALA A 54 14.03 -0.42 -11.83
C ALA A 54 14.47 0.61 -10.77
N GLY A 55 13.92 1.83 -10.80
CA GLY A 55 14.29 2.91 -9.89
C GLY A 55 13.79 2.76 -8.45
N PRO A 56 14.24 3.62 -7.53
CA PRO A 56 13.70 3.67 -6.17
C PRO A 56 12.25 4.15 -6.18
N VAL A 57 11.46 3.68 -5.20
CA VAL A 57 10.09 4.17 -4.97
C VAL A 57 9.99 4.71 -3.55
N LEU A 58 9.35 5.87 -3.41
CA LEU A 58 8.88 6.40 -2.13
C LEU A 58 7.35 6.32 -2.08
N VAL A 59 6.82 5.73 -1.02
CA VAL A 59 5.39 5.72 -0.73
C VAL A 59 5.14 6.48 0.58
N ARG A 60 4.24 7.45 0.53
CA ARG A 60 3.81 8.26 1.69
C ARG A 60 2.30 8.15 1.83
N GLY A 61 1.80 8.21 3.05
CA GLY A 61 0.37 8.13 3.31
C GLY A 61 -0.13 9.34 4.07
N ALA A 62 -1.34 9.78 3.75
CA ALA A 62 -2.03 10.82 4.51
C ALA A 62 -3.54 10.58 4.51
N ARG A 63 -4.21 11.01 5.59
CA ARG A 63 -5.65 11.17 5.57
C ARG A 63 -6.00 12.40 4.72
N ILE A 64 -7.05 12.30 3.91
CA ILE A 64 -7.43 13.35 2.95
C ILE A 64 -8.83 13.95 3.22
N ASP A 65 -9.60 13.33 4.11
CA ASP A 65 -10.91 13.83 4.57
C ASP A 65 -10.85 14.42 6.00
N GLY A 66 -9.66 14.58 6.58
CA GLY A 66 -9.47 15.11 7.92
C GLY A 66 -8.07 14.84 8.48
N PRO A 67 -7.84 15.10 9.77
CA PRO A 67 -6.57 14.80 10.43
C PRO A 67 -6.43 13.29 10.69
N GLY A 68 -5.23 12.78 10.46
CA GLY A 68 -4.87 11.39 10.73
C GLY A 68 -3.55 11.02 10.08
N ARG A 69 -2.74 10.22 10.79
CA ARG A 69 -1.47 9.71 10.28
C ARG A 69 -1.66 8.37 9.58
N VAL A 70 -0.73 8.10 8.67
CA VAL A 70 -0.52 6.78 8.07
C VAL A 70 0.87 6.29 8.44
N ALA A 71 1.00 5.00 8.72
CA ALA A 71 2.27 4.33 8.91
C ALA A 71 2.35 3.04 8.09
N PHE A 72 3.55 2.51 7.92
CA PHE A 72 3.86 1.36 7.06
C PHE A 72 4.80 0.37 7.76
N GLY A 73 4.92 -0.83 7.20
CA GLY A 73 5.89 -1.86 7.60
C GLY A 73 5.23 -3.04 8.30
N GLU A 74 5.99 -3.81 9.08
CA GLU A 74 5.44 -4.91 9.90
C GLU A 74 4.76 -4.42 11.19
N GLY A 75 4.70 -3.09 11.38
CA GLY A 75 4.05 -2.39 12.48
C GLY A 75 3.98 -0.89 12.16
N PRO A 76 3.25 -0.07 12.94
CA PRO A 76 3.07 1.37 12.68
C PRO A 76 4.31 2.20 13.09
N VAL A 77 5.50 1.84 12.60
CA VAL A 77 6.79 2.38 13.08
C VAL A 77 7.43 3.38 12.12
N VAL A 78 7.12 3.33 10.82
CA VAL A 78 7.64 4.27 9.83
C VAL A 78 6.52 5.06 9.16
N GLY A 79 6.74 6.35 8.94
CA GLY A 79 5.77 7.24 8.28
C GLY A 79 5.80 7.19 6.75
N HIS A 80 6.71 6.41 6.16
CA HIS A 80 6.84 6.22 4.72
C HIS A 80 7.48 4.85 4.44
N LEU A 81 7.25 4.32 3.24
CA LEU A 81 7.87 3.10 2.74
C LEU A 81 8.84 3.47 1.61
N ILE A 82 10.05 2.91 1.66
CA ILE A 82 11.02 2.98 0.57
C ILE A 82 11.16 1.59 -0.03
N ILE A 83 10.97 1.49 -1.34
CA ILE A 83 11.34 0.29 -2.10
C ILE A 83 12.65 0.62 -2.81
N PRO A 84 13.79 0.01 -2.41
CA PRO A 84 15.09 0.34 -2.97
C PRO A 84 15.16 -0.05 -4.45
N PRO A 85 16.07 0.55 -5.26
CA PRO A 85 16.27 0.15 -6.65
C PRO A 85 16.85 -1.27 -6.74
N GLY A 86 16.68 -1.91 -7.90
CA GLY A 86 17.15 -3.28 -8.10
C GLY A 86 16.38 -4.30 -7.26
N PRO A 87 16.85 -5.55 -7.19
CA PRO A 87 16.05 -6.65 -6.68
C PRO A 87 15.72 -6.55 -5.19
N THR A 88 14.51 -6.98 -4.83
CA THR A 88 14.05 -7.08 -3.44
C THR A 88 14.24 -8.49 -2.89
N ILE A 89 14.34 -8.64 -1.56
CA ILE A 89 14.43 -9.96 -0.91
C ILE A 89 13.23 -10.88 -1.21
N ASN A 90 12.07 -10.29 -1.52
CA ASN A 90 10.82 -10.98 -1.82
C ASN A 90 10.43 -10.84 -3.30
N GLU A 91 11.38 -10.86 -4.22
CA GLU A 91 11.06 -10.87 -5.65
C GLU A 91 10.16 -12.04 -6.02
N TYR A 92 9.15 -11.75 -6.83
CA TYR A 92 8.33 -12.77 -7.45
C TYR A 92 8.97 -13.19 -8.77
N PRO A 93 8.72 -14.43 -9.25
CA PRO A 93 8.99 -14.80 -10.63
C PRO A 93 8.54 -13.71 -11.61
N ASP A 94 9.28 -13.55 -12.71
CA ASP A 94 9.04 -12.56 -13.78
C ASP A 94 9.48 -11.11 -13.49
N GLY A 95 10.28 -10.89 -12.43
CA GLY A 95 10.99 -9.62 -12.21
C GLY A 95 10.19 -8.56 -11.45
N TYR A 96 9.08 -8.95 -10.83
CA TYR A 96 8.33 -8.09 -9.92
C TYR A 96 9.08 -7.94 -8.61
N ARG A 97 9.30 -6.70 -8.21
CA ARG A 97 9.86 -6.37 -6.89
C ARG A 97 8.73 -6.19 -5.90
N THR A 98 8.89 -6.69 -4.68
CA THR A 98 7.82 -6.58 -3.68
C THR A 98 8.32 -6.09 -2.33
N ALA A 99 7.43 -5.38 -1.64
CA ALA A 99 7.60 -4.92 -0.28
C ALA A 99 6.32 -5.28 0.52
N PRO A 100 6.31 -6.45 1.19
CA PRO A 100 5.23 -6.81 2.09
C PRO A 100 5.23 -5.92 3.33
N GLY A 101 4.04 -5.70 3.89
CA GLY A 101 3.86 -4.98 5.14
C GLY A 101 2.38 -4.75 5.44
N GLY A 102 2.09 -3.80 6.30
CA GLY A 102 0.76 -3.27 6.57
C GLY A 102 0.66 -1.79 6.22
N THR A 103 -0.56 -1.35 5.99
CA THR A 103 -0.92 0.06 6.06
C THR A 103 -1.66 0.29 7.36
N TYR A 104 -1.18 1.23 8.17
CA TYR A 104 -1.74 1.56 9.47
C TYR A 104 -2.36 2.95 9.44
N VAL A 105 -3.57 3.08 9.97
CA VAL A 105 -4.33 4.33 10.04
C VAL A 105 -4.86 4.54 11.46
N GLN A 106 -5.05 5.79 11.87
CA GLN A 106 -5.47 6.08 13.26
C GLN A 106 -6.99 6.03 13.46
N SER A 107 -7.77 6.10 12.39
CA SER A 107 -9.22 6.02 12.42
C SER A 107 -9.82 5.64 11.06
N PRO A 108 -11.09 5.23 11.00
CA PRO A 108 -11.83 5.19 9.74
C PRO A 108 -11.82 6.54 9.02
N GLY A 109 -11.88 6.52 7.69
CA GLY A 109 -11.83 7.72 6.85
C GLY A 109 -11.28 7.44 5.46
N CYS A 110 -11.14 8.51 4.67
CA CYS A 110 -10.52 8.48 3.36
C CYS A 110 -9.04 8.87 3.44
N TYR A 111 -8.21 8.08 2.78
CA TYR A 111 -6.75 8.22 2.77
C TYR A 111 -6.22 8.16 1.35
N ALA A 112 -5.03 8.71 1.15
CA ALA A 112 -4.29 8.55 -0.08
C ALA A 112 -2.88 8.05 0.21
N TRP A 113 -2.42 7.12 -0.62
CA TRP A 113 -1.01 6.89 -0.81
C TRP A 113 -0.52 7.79 -1.95
N GLN A 114 0.52 8.56 -1.68
CA GLN A 114 1.33 9.24 -2.68
C GLN A 114 2.49 8.31 -3.05
N ILE A 115 2.62 8.01 -4.34
CA ILE A 115 3.65 7.14 -4.90
C ILE A 115 4.53 7.99 -5.79
N ASP A 116 5.83 8.02 -5.50
CA ASP A 116 6.81 8.78 -6.23
C ASP A 116 7.93 7.85 -6.72
N GLY A 117 8.10 7.82 -8.05
CA GLY A 117 9.30 7.33 -8.71
C GLY A 117 10.14 8.50 -9.22
N VAL A 118 11.28 8.20 -9.82
CA VAL A 118 12.18 9.18 -10.44
C VAL A 118 11.50 9.97 -11.58
N ASP A 119 10.61 9.33 -12.34
CA ASP A 119 10.00 9.83 -13.58
C ASP A 119 8.47 9.85 -13.54
N PHE A 120 7.86 9.49 -12.40
CA PHE A 120 6.42 9.52 -12.22
C PHE A 120 6.03 9.87 -10.78
N SER A 121 4.81 10.41 -10.64
CA SER A 121 4.22 10.71 -9.34
C SER A 121 2.69 10.60 -9.49
N TYR A 122 2.04 9.84 -8.61
CA TYR A 122 0.58 9.70 -8.61
C TYR A 122 0.05 9.28 -7.24
N GLN A 123 -1.28 9.35 -7.11
CA GLN A 123 -1.98 9.01 -5.88
C GLN A 123 -2.90 7.81 -6.10
N ILE A 124 -3.03 6.97 -5.07
CA ILE A 124 -4.04 5.94 -4.97
C ILE A 124 -4.85 6.22 -3.70
N VAL A 125 -6.16 6.39 -3.87
CA VAL A 125 -7.09 6.67 -2.76
C VAL A 125 -7.70 5.37 -2.27
N PHE A 126 -7.85 5.26 -0.95
CA PHE A 126 -8.59 4.17 -0.31
C PHE A 126 -9.45 4.69 0.84
N LYS A 127 -10.50 3.97 1.18
CA LYS A 127 -11.37 4.22 2.33
C LYS A 127 -11.15 3.12 3.37
N ALA A 128 -10.69 3.52 4.54
CA ALA A 128 -10.63 2.65 5.71
C ALA A 128 -11.98 2.66 6.43
N VAL A 129 -12.58 1.49 6.60
CA VAL A 129 -13.82 1.29 7.36
C VAL A 129 -13.58 0.24 8.45
N ARG A 130 -14.33 0.33 9.55
CA ARG A 130 -14.44 -0.80 10.48
C ARG A 130 -15.61 -1.67 10.05
N GLU A 131 -15.57 -2.93 10.42
CA GLU A 131 -16.77 -3.78 10.47
C GLU A 131 -17.86 -3.16 11.35
#